data_AF-A0A9E4QVR4-F1
#
_entry.id   AF-A0A9E4QVR4-F1
#
_cell.length_a   1.000
_cell.length_b   1.000
_cell.length_c   1.000
_cell.angle_alpha   90.00
_cell.angle_beta   90.00
_cell.angle_gamma   90.00
#
_symmetry.space_group_name_H-M   'P 1'
#
loop_
_entity.id
_entity.type
_entity.pdbx_description
1 polymer ?
#
loop_
_entity_poly.entity_id
_entity_poly.type
_entity_poly.pdbx_seq_one_letter_code
_entity_poly.pdbx_strand_id
1 'polypeptide(L)'
;MLNLRPLPWLAIAANLAVMALAYPQLTLAQESNSWMKDWAVQPGFALDVAVEGLNLPTSIAFVPEPGPDPKDPAFYVAELQGAVKVVTNDGSTLTFADGFFNLVISEGEFGSFAETGLAGICLAPEQGYVFVTYAYRHEDGSIRNSVGRFDTTPQTFDVRPESFQEFRWIFLRDESGESHQIGSCQVYENHLFVGVGDGSQPEKSIDLESSLGKVLRMTFEGLPPPDNPHFSDGVRTNPSNYIWARGFRNPFGLREAGGRLFVADNGTSVDRFLELEIDGNYLWMGEIGSFMAVSDLLIPEGRGVSQFDFYHSGLGFFPDEFNNHFFLVQSGDPQSRRNPPAILTFEFGFSERRLLSTANTVMEYRGEDIQVIVSATFGPDGLYIVPLFPSNDGVSRILRMTYDPSNAHPYPIYPADQPIQIMRESGCLECHSYGEPNLNATAPPLDPNQLIPRLNARLNSSEYEATLRAVDELSREPFASYREARAQLLQLEGMDRIRLWLEQRLREPRFDDPGARMPQPNLTEAEIKILIDFLLPAVDTSQSDPEPIDDPELSLADRVRALLPNPMGIRHLASFLIGGAIIGWLSLGALLLAVRFIRRADRFTGNRANDKDS
;
A
#
# COMPACT_ATOMS: atom_id res chain seq x y z
N MET A 1 -72.72 2.14 31.56
CA MET A 1 -73.15 0.73 31.40
C MET A 1 -72.46 0.23 30.15
N LEU A 2 -71.62 -0.80 30.08
CA LEU A 2 -71.28 -1.94 30.94
C LEU A 2 -69.80 -2.30 30.64
N ASN A 3 -69.10 -2.79 31.66
CA ASN A 3 -67.71 -3.26 31.62
C ASN A 3 -67.54 -4.55 30.80
N LEU A 4 -66.49 -4.61 29.97
CA LEU A 4 -65.77 -5.85 29.66
C LEU A 4 -64.26 -5.58 29.72
N ARG A 5 -63.55 -6.30 30.59
CA ARG A 5 -62.07 -6.35 30.64
C ARG A 5 -61.57 -7.54 29.82
N PRO A 6 -60.35 -7.47 29.28
CA PRO A 6 -59.48 -8.62 29.17
C PRO A 6 -58.13 -8.44 29.91
N LEU A 7 -57.62 -9.54 30.45
CA LEU A 7 -56.24 -9.84 30.85
C LEU A 7 -55.88 -11.16 30.13
N PRO A 8 -54.61 -11.59 30.00
CA PRO A 8 -53.34 -10.84 29.98
C PRO A 8 -52.41 -11.28 28.82
N TRP A 9 -51.66 -10.35 28.21
CA TRP A 9 -50.58 -10.63 27.22
C TRP A 9 -49.16 -10.32 27.75
N LEU A 10 -49.00 -10.12 29.06
CA LEU A 10 -47.76 -9.55 29.62
C LEU A 10 -46.69 -10.55 30.07
N ALA A 11 -46.84 -11.85 29.78
CA ALA A 11 -45.83 -12.86 30.18
C ALA A 11 -44.89 -13.33 29.06
N ILE A 12 -45.10 -12.92 27.80
CA ILE A 12 -44.26 -13.38 26.66
C ILE A 12 -43.24 -12.34 26.20
N ALA A 13 -43.42 -11.05 26.53
CA ALA A 13 -42.55 -9.97 26.06
C ALA A 13 -41.20 -9.86 26.80
N ALA A 14 -41.04 -10.47 27.97
CA ALA A 14 -39.85 -10.25 28.80
C ALA A 14 -38.64 -11.14 28.45
N ASN A 15 -38.81 -12.25 27.71
CA ASN A 15 -37.68 -13.12 27.33
C ASN A 15 -37.16 -12.90 25.91
N LEU A 16 -37.84 -12.12 25.07
CA LEU A 16 -37.35 -11.76 23.72
C LEU A 16 -36.49 -10.48 23.72
N ALA A 17 -36.59 -9.65 24.76
CA ALA A 17 -35.82 -8.41 24.84
C ALA A 17 -34.34 -8.61 25.25
N VAL A 18 -33.99 -9.75 25.86
CA VAL A 18 -32.59 -10.02 26.28
C VAL A 18 -31.76 -10.66 25.16
N MET A 19 -32.37 -11.40 24.22
CA MET A 19 -31.66 -11.89 23.03
C MET A 19 -31.54 -10.85 21.91
N ALA A 20 -32.39 -9.82 21.87
CA ALA A 20 -32.33 -8.78 20.84
C ALA A 20 -31.23 -7.71 21.07
N LEU A 21 -30.62 -7.66 22.27
CA LEU A 21 -29.59 -6.67 22.60
C LEU A 21 -28.15 -7.21 22.51
N ALA A 22 -27.95 -8.53 22.43
CA ALA A 22 -26.63 -9.14 22.29
C ALA A 22 -26.26 -9.47 20.84
N TYR A 23 -27.26 -9.67 19.97
CA TYR A 23 -27.03 -10.08 18.57
C TYR A 23 -26.61 -8.96 17.59
N PRO A 24 -26.95 -7.66 17.75
CA PRO A 24 -26.45 -6.64 16.83
C PRO A 24 -24.97 -6.29 17.05
N GLN A 25 -24.42 -6.60 18.23
CA GLN A 25 -23.03 -6.26 18.56
C GLN A 25 -22.01 -7.24 17.95
N LEU A 26 -22.37 -8.51 17.77
CA LEU A 26 -21.48 -9.48 17.10
C LEU A 26 -21.47 -9.33 15.58
N THR A 27 -22.58 -8.99 14.94
CA THR A 27 -22.62 -8.81 13.47
C THR A 27 -22.00 -7.49 13.01
N LEU A 28 -22.12 -6.40 13.77
CA LEU A 28 -21.42 -5.15 13.45
C LEU A 28 -19.90 -5.25 13.63
N ALA A 29 -19.42 -6.04 14.60
CA ALA A 29 -17.99 -6.28 14.80
C ALA A 29 -17.35 -7.16 13.70
N GLN A 30 -18.16 -8.00 13.03
CA GLN A 30 -17.69 -8.92 11.99
C GLN A 30 -17.68 -8.27 10.59
N GLU A 31 -18.55 -7.28 10.34
CA GLU A 31 -18.44 -6.41 9.15
C GLU A 31 -17.40 -5.29 9.31
N SER A 32 -17.14 -4.78 10.53
CA SER A 32 -16.20 -3.67 10.77
C SER A 32 -14.71 -4.00 10.59
N ASN A 33 -14.34 -5.28 10.57
CA ASN A 33 -12.95 -5.72 10.54
C ASN A 33 -12.54 -6.36 9.21
N SER A 34 -13.31 -6.14 8.13
CA SER A 34 -13.03 -6.72 6.81
C SER A 34 -11.66 -6.32 6.26
N TRP A 35 -11.17 -5.12 6.58
CA TRP A 35 -9.86 -4.61 6.13
C TRP A 35 -8.67 -5.22 6.89
N MET A 36 -8.86 -5.70 8.13
CA MET A 36 -7.75 -6.20 8.95
C MET A 36 -7.09 -7.45 8.35
N LYS A 37 -7.87 -8.30 7.68
CA LYS A 37 -7.39 -9.51 7.01
C LYS A 37 -6.47 -9.22 5.82
N ASP A 38 -6.60 -8.02 5.27
CA ASP A 38 -5.84 -7.58 4.10
C ASP A 38 -4.42 -7.12 4.50
N TRP A 39 -4.14 -7.01 5.80
CA TRP A 39 -2.83 -6.68 6.32
C TRP A 39 -2.31 -7.82 7.17
N ALA A 40 -1.08 -8.23 6.90
CA ALA A 40 -0.34 -9.09 7.79
C ALA A 40 0.70 -8.24 8.53
N VAL A 41 0.91 -8.52 9.82
CA VAL A 41 1.93 -7.84 10.64
C VAL A 41 2.75 -8.85 11.44
N GLN A 42 3.97 -8.49 11.82
CA GLN A 42 4.82 -9.35 12.63
C GLN A 42 4.14 -9.74 13.97
N PRO A 43 4.30 -10.99 14.46
CA PRO A 43 3.72 -11.41 15.73
C PRO A 43 4.07 -10.48 16.90
N GLY A 44 3.09 -10.23 17.76
CA GLY A 44 3.21 -9.32 18.91
C GLY A 44 2.79 -7.88 18.60
N PHE A 45 2.68 -7.50 17.32
CA PHE A 45 2.14 -6.20 16.93
C PHE A 45 0.61 -6.24 16.80
N ALA A 46 -0.03 -5.15 17.19
CA ALA A 46 -1.43 -4.85 16.97
C ALA A 46 -1.55 -3.78 15.87
N LEU A 47 -2.70 -3.76 15.19
CA LEU A 47 -3.00 -2.81 14.12
C LEU A 47 -4.39 -2.22 14.32
N ASP A 48 -4.47 -0.90 14.32
CA ASP A 48 -5.73 -0.17 14.44
C ASP A 48 -5.80 1.02 13.47
N VAL A 49 -6.98 1.62 13.35
CA VAL A 49 -7.20 2.80 12.51
C VAL A 49 -6.95 4.06 13.34
N ALA A 50 -5.94 4.84 12.97
CA ALA A 50 -5.68 6.12 13.61
C ALA A 50 -6.62 7.21 13.11
N VAL A 51 -6.81 7.29 11.79
CA VAL A 51 -7.62 8.33 11.12
C VAL A 51 -8.30 7.76 9.89
N GLU A 52 -9.51 8.23 9.62
CA GLU A 52 -10.29 7.90 8.41
C GLU A 52 -10.74 9.17 7.68
N GLY A 53 -11.30 8.98 6.48
CA GLY A 53 -11.94 10.07 5.71
C GLY A 53 -10.95 10.99 5.00
N LEU A 54 -9.75 10.47 4.72
CA LEU A 54 -8.73 11.13 3.92
C LEU A 54 -8.97 10.87 2.43
N ASN A 55 -8.30 11.64 1.57
CA ASN A 55 -8.35 11.48 0.12
C ASN A 55 -6.93 11.40 -0.45
N LEU A 56 -6.49 10.18 -0.77
CA LEU A 56 -5.14 9.90 -1.31
C LEU A 56 -4.01 10.51 -0.44
N PRO A 57 -3.91 10.15 0.85
CA PRO A 57 -2.86 10.68 1.72
C PRO A 57 -1.47 10.20 1.27
N THR A 58 -0.47 11.08 1.31
CA THR A 58 0.90 10.81 0.81
C THR A 58 1.98 10.88 1.88
N SER A 59 1.79 11.68 2.92
CA SER A 59 2.79 11.91 3.95
C SER A 59 2.16 12.47 5.22
N ILE A 60 2.80 12.24 6.37
CA ILE A 60 2.39 12.78 7.66
C ILE A 60 3.56 13.42 8.39
N ALA A 61 3.27 14.43 9.20
CA ALA A 61 4.27 15.02 10.10
C ALA A 61 3.65 15.35 11.47
N PHE A 62 4.17 14.70 12.51
CA PHE A 62 3.76 14.92 13.89
C PHE A 62 4.26 16.24 14.44
N VAL A 63 3.38 16.94 15.16
CA VAL A 63 3.80 18.02 16.06
C VAL A 63 4.51 17.36 17.24
N PRO A 64 5.80 17.66 17.51
CA PRO A 64 6.58 16.94 18.53
C PRO A 64 6.03 17.09 19.94
N GLU A 65 5.57 18.30 20.28
CA GLU A 65 4.95 18.62 21.56
C GLU A 65 3.63 19.36 21.29
N PRO A 66 2.55 18.63 20.96
CA PRO A 66 1.24 19.24 20.74
C PRO A 66 0.82 20.06 21.96
N GLY A 67 0.13 21.17 21.71
CA GLY A 67 -0.49 21.93 22.81
C GLY A 67 -1.50 21.05 23.58
N PRO A 68 -1.84 21.43 24.82
CA PRO A 68 -2.67 20.60 25.69
C PRO A 68 -4.16 20.61 25.32
N ASP A 69 -4.62 21.52 24.47
CA ASP A 69 -6.04 21.65 24.16
C ASP A 69 -6.50 20.54 23.19
N PRO A 70 -7.74 20.03 23.33
CA PRO A 70 -8.27 18.97 22.46
C PRO A 70 -8.25 19.31 20.96
N LYS A 71 -8.24 20.60 20.64
CA LYS A 71 -8.23 21.13 19.26
C LYS A 71 -6.85 21.56 18.78
N ASP A 72 -5.81 21.38 19.58
CA ASP A 72 -4.46 21.64 19.14
C ASP A 72 -4.02 20.60 18.09
N PRO A 73 -3.19 20.98 17.11
CA PRO A 73 -2.69 20.06 16.09
C PRO A 73 -1.86 18.94 16.69
N ALA A 74 -2.24 17.68 16.41
CA ALA A 74 -1.44 16.51 16.72
C ALA A 74 -0.47 16.19 15.57
N PHE A 75 -0.96 16.22 14.33
CA PHE A 75 -0.15 16.03 13.13
C PHE A 75 -0.84 16.56 11.88
N TYR A 76 -0.03 16.76 10.83
CA TYR A 76 -0.49 17.17 9.51
C TYR A 76 -0.43 16.01 8.53
N VAL A 77 -1.31 16.02 7.53
CA VAL A 77 -1.38 15.02 6.46
C VAL A 77 -1.38 15.73 5.11
N ALA A 78 -0.47 15.35 4.21
CA ALA A 78 -0.52 15.77 2.82
C ALA A 78 -1.43 14.82 2.02
N GLU A 79 -2.28 15.38 1.16
CA GLU A 79 -3.13 14.63 0.23
C GLU A 79 -2.70 14.90 -1.20
N LEU A 80 -2.48 13.85 -2.00
CA LEU A 80 -1.92 13.92 -3.35
C LEU A 80 -2.58 15.01 -4.21
N GLN A 81 -3.90 15.19 -4.06
CA GLN A 81 -4.72 16.13 -4.83
C GLN A 81 -4.58 17.61 -4.42
N GLY A 82 -3.69 17.95 -3.50
CA GLY A 82 -3.32 19.33 -3.22
C GLY A 82 -3.91 19.94 -1.95
N ALA A 83 -4.47 19.11 -1.06
CA ALA A 83 -4.91 19.54 0.25
C ALA A 83 -3.90 19.12 1.35
N VAL A 84 -3.82 19.94 2.39
CA VAL A 84 -3.16 19.59 3.65
C VAL A 84 -4.25 19.51 4.72
N LYS A 85 -4.33 18.37 5.39
CA LYS A 85 -5.21 18.14 6.53
C LYS A 85 -4.44 18.35 7.83
N VAL A 86 -5.15 18.68 8.89
CA VAL A 86 -4.64 18.68 10.27
C VAL A 86 -5.54 17.78 11.11
N VAL A 87 -4.92 16.90 11.87
CA VAL A 87 -5.58 16.03 12.85
C VAL A 87 -5.31 16.62 14.23
N THR A 88 -6.36 16.85 15.02
CA THR A 88 -6.25 17.43 16.36
C THR A 88 -6.14 16.35 17.44
N ASN A 89 -5.71 16.74 18.63
CA ASN A 89 -5.55 15.84 19.78
C ASN A 89 -6.79 14.99 20.11
N ASP A 90 -8.01 15.49 19.84
CA ASP A 90 -9.26 14.74 20.02
C ASP A 90 -9.65 13.85 18.83
N GLY A 91 -8.78 13.70 17.83
CA GLY A 91 -9.00 12.89 16.64
C GLY A 91 -9.81 13.56 15.53
N SER A 92 -10.18 14.84 15.68
CA SER A 92 -10.88 15.55 14.60
C SER A 92 -9.93 15.86 13.43
N THR A 93 -10.41 15.62 12.20
CA THR A 93 -9.68 15.98 10.98
C THR A 93 -10.27 17.25 10.36
N LEU A 94 -9.44 18.27 10.16
CA LEU A 94 -9.80 19.55 9.54
C LEU A 94 -8.98 19.77 8.26
N THR A 95 -9.47 20.63 7.36
CA THR A 95 -8.64 21.15 6.26
C THR A 95 -7.78 22.30 6.79
N PHE A 96 -6.46 22.11 6.78
CA PHE A 96 -5.49 23.15 7.14
C PHE A 96 -5.32 24.14 5.98
N ALA A 97 -5.07 23.62 4.77
CA ALA A 97 -4.92 24.41 3.57
C ALA A 97 -5.33 23.60 2.32
N ASP A 98 -5.88 24.27 1.32
CA ASP A 98 -6.14 23.72 -0.02
C ASP A 98 -6.00 24.84 -1.08
N GLY A 99 -5.96 24.46 -2.36
CA GLY A 99 -5.99 25.42 -3.48
C GLY A 99 -4.79 26.38 -3.57
N PHE A 100 -3.67 26.07 -2.88
CA PHE A 100 -2.48 26.93 -2.84
C PHE A 100 -1.50 26.70 -4.01
N PHE A 101 -1.75 25.70 -4.85
CA PHE A 101 -1.08 25.51 -6.14
C PHE A 101 -2.06 24.93 -7.17
N ASN A 102 -1.69 25.02 -8.45
CA ASN A 102 -2.54 24.56 -9.55
C ASN A 102 -2.18 23.11 -9.91
N LEU A 103 -2.96 22.17 -9.37
CA LEU A 103 -2.91 20.77 -9.79
C LEU A 103 -3.93 20.56 -10.91
N VAL A 104 -3.45 20.42 -12.15
CA VAL A 104 -4.29 20.05 -13.29
C VAL A 104 -3.93 18.62 -13.69
N ILE A 105 -4.62 17.66 -13.07
CA ILE A 105 -4.68 16.27 -13.53
C ILE A 105 -5.80 16.23 -14.57
N SER A 106 -5.49 15.84 -15.81
CA SER A 106 -6.51 15.79 -16.86
C SER A 106 -7.49 14.65 -16.59
N GLU A 107 -8.79 14.86 -16.86
CA GLU A 107 -9.81 13.82 -16.77
C GLU A 107 -9.45 12.67 -17.73
N GLY A 108 -8.84 11.60 -17.21
CA GLY A 108 -8.31 10.48 -17.98
C GLY A 108 -6.94 9.98 -17.51
N GLU A 109 -6.17 10.79 -16.77
CA GLU A 109 -4.84 10.44 -16.24
C GLU A 109 -4.87 9.53 -15.00
N PHE A 110 -6.04 9.29 -14.40
CA PHE A 110 -6.21 8.31 -13.31
C PHE A 110 -5.87 6.86 -13.72
N GLY A 111 -5.72 6.58 -15.02
CA GLY A 111 -5.34 5.27 -15.53
C GLY A 111 -3.84 4.94 -15.45
N SER A 112 -2.99 5.92 -15.17
CA SER A 112 -1.57 5.72 -14.85
C SER A 112 -1.34 6.20 -13.42
N PHE A 113 -0.62 5.42 -12.61
CA PHE A 113 -0.19 5.74 -11.26
C PHE A 113 0.46 7.13 -11.19
N ALA A 114 -0.36 8.16 -10.99
CA ALA A 114 0.09 9.55 -11.05
C ALA A 114 0.91 9.85 -9.80
N GLU A 115 2.22 10.07 -9.98
CA GLU A 115 3.13 10.55 -8.94
C GLU A 115 2.94 12.07 -8.69
N THR A 116 2.22 12.74 -9.61
CA THR A 116 2.08 14.20 -9.67
C THR A 116 1.09 14.72 -8.63
N GLY A 117 1.60 15.47 -7.66
CA GLY A 117 0.77 16.11 -6.62
C GLY A 117 1.60 16.52 -5.41
N LEU A 118 0.95 16.62 -4.25
CA LEU A 118 1.65 16.77 -2.97
C LEU A 118 2.34 15.45 -2.59
N ALA A 119 3.65 15.50 -2.40
CA ALA A 119 4.49 14.33 -2.14
C ALA A 119 4.89 14.19 -0.67
N GLY A 120 5.37 15.28 -0.04
CA GLY A 120 5.94 15.25 1.31
C GLY A 120 5.49 16.41 2.18
N ILE A 121 5.51 16.19 3.49
CA ILE A 121 5.29 17.21 4.52
C ILE A 121 6.31 17.04 5.65
N CYS A 122 6.87 18.15 6.15
CA CYS A 122 7.82 18.14 7.26
C CYS A 122 7.75 19.46 8.04
N LEU A 123 8.17 19.45 9.30
CA LEU A 123 8.00 20.57 10.22
C LEU A 123 9.36 21.17 10.64
N ALA A 124 9.39 22.49 10.85
CA ALA A 124 10.41 23.16 11.66
C ALA A 124 9.74 23.73 12.92
N PRO A 125 9.72 22.97 14.04
CA PRO A 125 8.96 23.32 15.25
C PRO A 125 9.34 24.67 15.85
N GLU A 126 10.63 24.95 15.97
CA GLU A 126 11.10 26.20 16.61
C GLU A 126 10.64 27.46 15.88
N GLN A 127 10.37 27.38 14.58
CA GLN A 127 9.91 28.50 13.77
C GLN A 127 8.40 28.45 13.48
N GLY A 128 7.73 27.33 13.77
CA GLY A 128 6.33 27.13 13.43
C GLY A 128 6.11 26.97 11.92
N TYR A 129 7.06 26.36 11.20
CA TYR A 129 6.95 26.19 9.75
C TYR A 129 6.47 24.79 9.37
N VAL A 130 5.46 24.74 8.50
CA VAL A 130 5.02 23.51 7.82
C VAL A 130 5.49 23.58 6.38
N PHE A 131 6.43 22.72 5.99
CA PHE A 131 6.91 22.61 4.62
C PHE A 131 6.17 21.53 3.87
N VAL A 132 5.92 21.77 2.59
CA VAL A 132 5.34 20.79 1.66
C VAL A 132 6.14 20.73 0.37
N THR A 133 6.25 19.54 -0.23
CA THR A 133 6.85 19.32 -1.54
C THR A 133 5.78 18.85 -2.52
N TYR A 134 5.84 19.31 -3.77
CA TYR A 134 4.87 18.92 -4.78
C TYR A 134 5.36 19.10 -6.20
N ALA A 135 4.75 18.35 -7.11
CA ALA A 135 4.79 18.61 -8.54
C ALA A 135 3.53 19.39 -8.97
N TYR A 136 3.69 20.34 -9.89
CA TYR A 136 2.60 21.14 -10.43
C TYR A 136 2.74 21.32 -11.94
N ARG A 137 1.62 21.64 -12.60
CA ARG A 137 1.61 21.99 -14.03
C ARG A 137 1.81 23.49 -14.20
N HIS A 138 2.86 23.88 -14.89
CA HIS A 138 3.15 25.28 -15.20
C HIS A 138 2.31 25.80 -16.37
N GLU A 139 2.29 27.13 -16.57
CA GLU A 139 1.50 27.81 -17.61
C GLU A 139 1.81 27.34 -19.05
N ASP A 140 3.03 26.84 -19.27
CA ASP A 140 3.48 26.27 -20.55
C ASP A 140 3.08 24.79 -20.74
N GLY A 141 2.40 24.20 -19.76
CA GLY A 141 1.93 22.81 -19.77
C GLY A 141 2.94 21.81 -19.19
N SER A 142 4.19 22.20 -18.99
CA SER A 142 5.23 21.32 -18.42
C SER A 142 5.00 21.06 -16.92
N ILE A 143 5.46 19.91 -16.44
CA ILE A 143 5.45 19.58 -15.01
C ILE A 143 6.73 20.12 -14.38
N ARG A 144 6.61 20.76 -13.21
CA ARG A 144 7.75 21.24 -12.43
C ARG A 144 7.58 20.91 -10.96
N ASN A 145 8.71 20.78 -10.27
CA ASN A 145 8.75 20.56 -8.83
C ASN A 145 8.66 21.89 -8.07
N SER A 146 8.22 21.83 -6.81
CA SER A 146 8.18 22.98 -5.93
C SER A 146 8.25 22.60 -4.46
N VAL A 147 8.58 23.60 -3.66
CA VAL A 147 8.51 23.59 -2.21
C VAL A 147 7.65 24.77 -1.78
N GLY A 148 6.73 24.52 -0.86
CA GLY A 148 5.93 25.53 -0.19
C GLY A 148 6.17 25.52 1.31
N ARG A 149 5.92 26.65 1.96
CA ARG A 149 5.98 26.82 3.41
C ARG A 149 4.74 27.53 3.90
N PHE A 150 4.11 26.98 4.93
CA PHE A 150 3.10 27.66 5.72
C PHE A 150 3.71 28.15 7.03
N ASP A 151 3.32 29.37 7.42
CA ASP A 151 3.69 29.94 8.71
C ASP A 151 2.57 29.67 9.72
N THR A 152 2.96 29.22 10.92
CA THR A 152 2.08 28.90 12.07
C THR A 152 2.78 29.32 13.37
N THR A 153 2.13 29.11 14.50
CA THR A 153 2.67 29.39 15.82
C THR A 153 3.87 28.48 16.13
N PRO A 154 5.04 29.05 16.53
CA PRO A 154 6.19 28.26 16.96
C PRO A 154 5.86 27.23 18.06
N GLN A 155 6.47 26.05 17.94
CA GLN A 155 6.32 24.85 18.77
C GLN A 155 4.95 24.17 18.72
N THR A 156 3.85 24.91 18.89
CA THR A 156 2.51 24.32 19.03
C THR A 156 1.76 24.16 17.71
N PHE A 157 2.14 24.94 16.69
CA PHE A 157 1.47 25.03 15.39
C PHE A 157 -0.02 25.40 15.49
N ASP A 158 -0.67 25.55 14.32
CA ASP A 158 -2.07 25.99 14.22
C ASP A 158 -2.90 25.08 13.31
N VAL A 159 -4.22 25.06 13.54
CA VAL A 159 -5.17 24.34 12.67
C VAL A 159 -5.43 25.06 11.34
N ARG A 160 -4.91 26.29 11.16
CA ARG A 160 -4.94 27.06 9.91
C ARG A 160 -3.65 27.86 9.77
N PRO A 161 -3.12 28.02 8.55
CA PRO A 161 -1.91 28.80 8.32
C PRO A 161 -2.17 30.31 8.45
N GLU A 162 -1.15 31.05 8.88
CA GLU A 162 -1.14 32.52 8.85
C GLU A 162 -0.79 33.06 7.45
N SER A 163 0.17 32.41 6.79
CA SER A 163 0.63 32.74 5.44
C SER A 163 1.14 31.51 4.71
N PHE A 164 1.27 31.65 3.40
CA PHE A 164 1.90 30.67 2.51
C PHE A 164 2.96 31.35 1.64
N GLN A 165 4.12 30.71 1.52
CA GLN A 165 5.23 31.15 0.68
C GLN A 165 5.68 29.99 -0.21
N GLU A 166 6.02 30.29 -1.46
CA GLU A 166 6.35 29.29 -2.46
C GLU A 166 7.74 29.54 -3.07
N PHE A 167 8.55 28.48 -3.17
CA PHE A 167 9.95 28.55 -3.56
C PHE A 167 10.20 28.01 -4.98
N ARG A 168 9.29 28.30 -5.93
CA ARG A 168 9.38 27.83 -7.33
C ARG A 168 10.72 28.12 -8.00
N TRP A 169 11.35 29.25 -7.67
CA TRP A 169 12.57 29.73 -8.34
C TRP A 169 13.73 28.73 -8.33
N ILE A 170 13.74 27.78 -7.38
CA ILE A 170 14.75 26.73 -7.25
C ILE A 170 14.67 25.76 -8.45
N PHE A 171 13.44 25.50 -8.93
CA PHE A 171 13.15 24.44 -9.90
C PHE A 171 12.75 24.96 -11.29
N LEU A 172 12.55 26.28 -11.47
CA LEU A 172 12.03 26.86 -12.72
C LEU A 172 12.83 26.50 -13.99
N ARG A 173 14.13 26.21 -13.85
CA ARG A 173 15.01 25.88 -14.99
C ARG A 173 14.81 24.46 -15.52
N ASP A 174 14.23 23.57 -14.73
CA ASP A 174 14.09 22.16 -15.06
C ASP A 174 12.61 21.79 -15.25
N GLU A 175 12.31 21.15 -16.37
CA GLU A 175 11.06 20.42 -16.57
C GLU A 175 11.22 19.02 -15.97
N SER A 176 10.28 18.62 -15.13
CA SER A 176 10.18 17.28 -14.57
C SER A 176 9.37 16.37 -15.48
N GLY A 177 9.58 15.06 -15.36
CA GLY A 177 8.74 14.06 -16.02
C GLY A 177 7.38 13.86 -15.35
N GLU A 178 6.53 13.07 -16.00
CA GLU A 178 5.29 12.52 -15.44
C GLU A 178 5.56 11.52 -14.28
N SER A 179 6.81 11.08 -14.14
CA SER A 179 7.35 10.30 -13.02
C SER A 179 8.72 10.84 -12.59
N HIS A 180 9.20 10.37 -11.44
CA HIS A 180 10.47 10.76 -10.80
C HIS A 180 10.52 12.24 -10.44
N GLN A 181 9.53 12.67 -9.67
CA GLN A 181 9.36 14.05 -9.26
C GLN A 181 10.03 14.30 -7.89
N ILE A 182 9.72 15.43 -7.27
CA ILE A 182 10.14 15.73 -5.89
C ILE A 182 9.47 14.77 -4.90
N GLY A 183 10.27 14.25 -3.97
CA GLY A 183 9.84 13.33 -2.91
C GLY A 183 9.59 14.04 -1.58
N SER A 184 9.93 13.36 -0.49
CA SER A 184 9.83 13.89 0.88
C SER A 184 10.78 15.06 1.17
N CYS A 185 10.45 15.82 2.22
CA CYS A 185 11.32 16.83 2.79
C CYS A 185 11.75 16.45 4.20
N GLN A 186 12.92 16.93 4.62
CA GLN A 186 13.48 16.72 5.94
C GLN A 186 14.06 18.02 6.48
N VAL A 187 13.69 18.40 7.69
CA VAL A 187 14.35 19.49 8.42
C VAL A 187 15.50 18.90 9.25
N TYR A 188 16.70 19.43 9.07
CA TYR A 188 17.89 19.00 9.82
C TYR A 188 18.88 20.17 9.95
N GLU A 189 19.47 20.35 11.14
CA GLU A 189 20.44 21.43 11.44
C GLU A 189 20.02 22.82 10.91
N ASN A 190 18.76 23.23 11.15
CA ASN A 190 18.20 24.50 10.69
C ASN A 190 18.16 24.71 9.17
N HIS A 191 18.16 23.62 8.41
CA HIS A 191 18.03 23.62 6.96
C HIS A 191 16.92 22.69 6.52
N LEU A 192 16.37 22.97 5.34
CA LEU A 192 15.44 22.10 4.64
C LEU A 192 16.20 21.30 3.58
N PHE A 193 16.00 19.99 3.60
CA PHE A 193 16.50 19.06 2.59
C PHE A 193 15.34 18.47 1.80
N VAL A 194 15.51 18.32 0.49
CA VAL A 194 14.51 17.71 -0.41
C VAL A 194 15.17 16.77 -1.40
N GLY A 195 14.58 15.59 -1.58
CA GLY A 195 14.95 14.66 -2.65
C GLY A 195 14.20 14.98 -3.94
N VAL A 196 14.91 15.06 -5.07
CA VAL A 196 14.34 15.36 -6.38
C VAL A 196 14.75 14.27 -7.36
N GLY A 197 13.77 13.60 -7.96
CA GLY A 197 14.01 12.60 -9.01
C GLY A 197 14.58 13.21 -10.29
N ASP A 198 15.05 12.35 -11.18
CA ASP A 198 15.68 12.74 -12.44
C ASP A 198 14.69 13.23 -13.51
N GLY A 199 13.38 13.20 -13.23
CA GLY A 199 12.34 13.56 -14.18
C GLY A 199 12.39 12.75 -15.47
N SER A 200 12.82 11.48 -15.42
CA SER A 200 13.12 10.63 -16.58
C SER A 200 14.21 11.17 -17.51
N GLN A 201 15.12 11.99 -16.98
CA GLN A 201 16.29 12.55 -17.68
C GLN A 201 17.58 12.16 -16.93
N PRO A 202 18.06 10.91 -17.04
CA PRO A 202 19.11 10.38 -16.18
C PRO A 202 20.43 11.17 -16.24
N GLU A 203 20.74 11.81 -17.37
CA GLU A 203 21.91 12.67 -17.54
C GLU A 203 21.89 13.90 -16.62
N LYS A 204 20.70 14.37 -16.22
CA LYS A 204 20.53 15.50 -15.31
C LYS A 204 21.00 15.18 -13.90
N SER A 205 20.97 13.91 -13.51
CA SER A 205 21.30 13.45 -12.15
C SER A 205 22.71 13.83 -11.72
N ILE A 206 23.66 13.91 -12.63
CA ILE A 206 25.03 14.38 -12.35
C ILE A 206 25.30 15.84 -12.75
N ASP A 207 24.42 16.44 -13.55
CA ASP A 207 24.54 17.82 -14.04
C ASP A 207 24.37 18.80 -12.88
N LEU A 208 25.35 19.67 -12.66
CA LEU A 208 25.33 20.69 -11.61
C LEU A 208 24.44 21.90 -11.98
N GLU A 209 24.10 22.04 -13.26
CA GLU A 209 23.20 23.09 -13.74
C GLU A 209 21.71 22.71 -13.63
N SER A 210 21.42 21.54 -13.05
CA SER A 210 20.07 21.00 -12.88
C SER A 210 19.77 20.63 -11.43
N SER A 211 18.51 20.84 -11.05
CA SER A 211 17.93 20.42 -9.77
C SER A 211 17.47 18.95 -9.75
N LEU A 212 17.42 18.27 -10.90
CA LEU A 212 16.91 16.90 -11.04
C LEU A 212 17.97 15.85 -10.65
N GLY A 213 17.52 14.75 -10.04
CA GLY A 213 18.35 13.63 -9.58
C GLY A 213 19.30 14.02 -8.45
N LYS A 214 18.83 14.87 -7.52
CA LYS A 214 19.60 15.50 -6.43
C LYS A 214 18.96 15.30 -5.06
N VAL A 215 19.76 15.48 -4.03
CA VAL A 215 19.29 15.99 -2.75
C VAL A 215 19.74 17.44 -2.64
N LEU A 216 18.79 18.35 -2.42
CA LEU A 216 19.04 19.78 -2.30
C LEU A 216 18.96 20.21 -0.84
N ARG A 217 19.79 21.17 -0.43
CA ARG A 217 19.79 21.82 0.90
C ARG A 217 19.55 23.32 0.75
N MET A 218 18.60 23.85 1.50
CA MET A 218 18.22 25.27 1.50
C MET A 218 17.96 25.81 2.91
N THR A 219 17.99 27.13 3.08
CA THR A 219 17.47 27.77 4.31
C THR A 219 15.94 27.67 4.36
N PHE A 220 15.33 27.98 5.51
CA PHE A 220 13.87 28.00 5.65
C PHE A 220 13.16 29.07 4.81
N GLU A 221 13.91 30.02 4.25
CA GLU A 221 13.45 31.05 3.31
C GLU A 221 13.69 30.64 1.83
N GLY A 222 14.12 29.41 1.57
CA GLY A 222 14.39 28.91 0.23
C GLY A 222 15.61 29.55 -0.44
N LEU A 223 16.55 30.07 0.34
CA LEU A 223 17.83 30.60 -0.15
C LEU A 223 18.93 29.53 -0.09
N PRO A 224 19.96 29.61 -0.96
CA PRO A 224 21.07 28.67 -0.92
C PRO A 224 22.03 28.99 0.24
N PRO A 225 22.35 28.03 1.11
CA PRO A 225 23.40 28.16 2.12
C PRO A 225 24.79 28.37 1.49
N PRO A 226 25.57 29.37 1.93
CA PRO A 226 26.92 29.63 1.41
C PRO A 226 27.95 28.51 1.61
N ASP A 227 27.67 27.58 2.51
CA ASP A 227 28.49 26.40 2.82
C ASP A 227 28.08 25.15 2.02
N ASN A 228 27.13 25.26 1.07
CA ASN A 228 26.82 24.16 0.18
C ASN A 228 28.01 23.82 -0.74
N PRO A 229 28.23 22.52 -1.07
CA PRO A 229 29.41 22.07 -1.80
C PRO A 229 29.65 22.74 -3.16
N HIS A 230 28.58 23.05 -3.89
CA HIS A 230 28.62 23.65 -5.23
C HIS A 230 28.18 25.11 -5.24
N PHE A 231 28.21 25.78 -4.09
CA PHE A 231 27.90 27.20 -3.99
C PHE A 231 28.90 28.03 -4.81
N SER A 232 28.38 28.83 -5.74
CA SER A 232 29.19 29.59 -6.70
C SER A 232 28.91 31.08 -6.65
N ASP A 233 27.65 31.50 -6.86
CA ASP A 233 27.26 32.89 -7.03
C ASP A 233 26.15 33.35 -6.07
N GLY A 234 25.55 32.43 -5.29
CA GLY A 234 24.42 32.71 -4.40
C GLY A 234 23.14 33.13 -5.13
N VAL A 235 23.10 33.06 -6.45
CA VAL A 235 21.92 33.37 -7.25
C VAL A 235 20.87 32.32 -6.98
N ARG A 236 19.73 32.74 -6.42
CA ARG A 236 18.65 31.83 -6.00
C ARG A 236 18.08 30.95 -7.11
N THR A 237 18.24 31.33 -8.38
CA THR A 237 17.76 30.57 -9.55
C THR A 237 18.81 29.63 -10.14
N ASN A 238 19.99 29.53 -9.52
CA ASN A 238 21.06 28.64 -9.97
C ASN A 238 21.02 27.34 -9.14
N PRO A 239 20.67 26.18 -9.74
CA PRO A 239 20.53 24.92 -9.01
C PRO A 239 21.80 24.47 -8.30
N SER A 240 22.97 24.73 -8.87
CA SER A 240 24.27 24.35 -8.29
C SER A 240 24.41 24.82 -6.83
N ASN A 241 23.91 26.01 -6.51
CA ASN A 241 23.98 26.59 -5.16
C ASN A 241 23.20 25.80 -4.10
N TYR A 242 22.31 24.89 -4.49
CA TYR A 242 21.49 24.10 -3.57
C TYR A 242 21.95 22.63 -3.46
N ILE A 243 22.83 22.15 -4.33
CA ILE A 243 23.18 20.73 -4.40
C ILE A 243 23.95 20.31 -3.16
N TRP A 244 23.35 19.38 -2.40
CA TRP A 244 24.01 18.70 -1.29
C TRP A 244 24.65 17.38 -1.73
N ALA A 245 23.88 16.60 -2.50
CA ALA A 245 24.31 15.34 -3.11
C ALA A 245 23.62 15.14 -4.48
N ARG A 246 24.18 14.26 -5.31
CA ARG A 246 23.76 14.05 -6.70
C ARG A 246 23.85 12.59 -7.16
N GLY A 247 23.28 12.28 -8.32
CA GLY A 247 23.35 10.94 -8.90
C GLY A 247 22.26 10.01 -8.38
N PHE A 248 21.05 10.53 -8.16
CA PHE A 248 19.86 9.76 -7.78
C PHE A 248 18.89 9.62 -8.95
N ARG A 249 18.11 8.53 -8.96
CA ARG A 249 17.07 8.32 -9.97
C ARG A 249 15.73 8.90 -9.51
N ASN A 250 15.24 8.43 -8.38
CA ASN A 250 13.96 8.82 -7.79
C ASN A 250 14.01 8.66 -6.24
N PRO A 251 14.70 9.58 -5.54
CA PRO A 251 14.90 9.53 -4.09
C PRO A 251 13.65 10.02 -3.34
N PHE A 252 12.63 9.17 -3.25
CA PHE A 252 11.35 9.50 -2.60
C PHE A 252 11.39 9.41 -1.08
N GLY A 253 12.31 8.63 -0.51
CA GLY A 253 12.56 8.61 0.93
C GLY A 253 13.76 9.47 1.31
N LEU A 254 13.58 10.37 2.27
CA LEU A 254 14.64 11.15 2.90
C LEU A 254 14.33 11.31 4.37
N ARG A 255 15.24 10.90 5.24
CA ARG A 255 15.04 10.95 6.70
C ARG A 255 16.34 11.24 7.42
N GLU A 256 16.24 12.01 8.49
CA GLU A 256 17.30 12.15 9.46
C GLU A 256 17.20 11.03 10.51
N ALA A 257 18.34 10.43 10.84
CA ALA A 257 18.47 9.52 11.96
C ALA A 257 19.87 9.64 12.55
N GLY A 258 19.98 9.73 13.88
CA GLY A 258 21.27 9.66 14.58
C GLY A 258 22.31 10.70 14.18
N GLY A 259 21.88 11.90 13.77
CA GLY A 259 22.73 12.99 13.27
C GLY A 259 23.20 12.79 11.83
N ARG A 260 22.47 12.02 11.03
CA ARG A 260 22.82 11.65 9.66
C ARG A 260 21.58 11.64 8.78
N LEU A 261 21.77 11.88 7.49
CA LEU A 261 20.68 11.80 6.51
C LEU A 261 20.77 10.48 5.74
N PHE A 262 19.62 9.90 5.45
CA PHE A 262 19.50 8.66 4.68
C PHE A 262 18.52 8.86 3.54
N VAL A 263 18.72 8.12 2.45
CA VAL A 263 17.85 8.15 1.28
C VAL A 263 17.44 6.76 0.87
N ALA A 264 16.17 6.63 0.49
CA ALA A 264 15.64 5.51 -0.25
C ALA A 264 15.38 5.96 -1.69
N ASP A 265 16.00 5.28 -2.65
CA ASP A 265 16.02 5.66 -4.07
C ASP A 265 15.52 4.49 -4.92
N ASN A 266 14.60 4.78 -5.84
CA ASN A 266 13.98 3.78 -6.70
C ASN A 266 14.80 3.57 -7.96
N GLY A 267 15.22 2.33 -8.22
CA GLY A 267 15.91 1.98 -9.46
C GLY A 267 14.94 1.53 -10.57
N THR A 268 15.49 1.01 -11.66
CA THR A 268 14.67 0.44 -12.75
C THR A 268 14.23 -1.01 -12.49
N SER A 269 15.00 -1.76 -11.69
CA SER A 269 14.71 -3.16 -11.35
C SER A 269 15.18 -3.56 -9.94
N VAL A 270 15.87 -2.67 -9.23
CA VAL A 270 16.40 -2.85 -7.88
C VAL A 270 16.31 -1.51 -7.19
N ASP A 271 15.80 -1.46 -5.96
CA ASP A 271 15.80 -0.24 -5.16
C ASP A 271 16.99 -0.22 -4.22
N ARG A 272 17.34 0.96 -3.71
CA ARG A 272 18.44 1.09 -2.75
C ARG A 272 18.07 1.95 -1.56
N PHE A 273 18.74 1.66 -0.46
CA PHE A 273 18.80 2.54 0.71
C PHE A 273 20.27 2.83 1.02
N LEU A 274 20.57 4.06 1.42
CA LEU A 274 21.94 4.49 1.72
C LEU A 274 22.02 5.71 2.65
N GLU A 275 23.15 5.86 3.33
CA GLU A 275 23.55 7.07 4.05
C GLU A 275 24.01 8.17 3.07
N LEU A 276 23.54 9.41 3.29
CA LEU A 276 23.99 10.59 2.55
C LEU A 276 25.33 11.12 3.06
N GLU A 277 26.22 11.41 2.13
CA GLU A 277 27.46 12.15 2.37
C GLU A 277 27.42 13.53 1.70
N ILE A 278 28.10 14.50 2.31
CA ILE A 278 28.31 15.82 1.74
C ILE A 278 29.03 15.69 0.39
N ASP A 279 28.50 16.31 -0.66
CA ASP A 279 29.01 16.19 -2.04
C ASP A 279 29.01 14.75 -2.60
N GLY A 280 28.21 13.86 -2.01
CA GLY A 280 28.07 12.48 -2.46
C GLY A 280 27.60 12.39 -3.92
N ASN A 281 28.27 11.56 -4.71
CA ASN A 281 27.86 11.21 -6.07
C ASN A 281 27.46 9.73 -6.14
N TYR A 282 26.16 9.50 -6.29
CA TYR A 282 25.52 8.19 -6.23
C TYR A 282 25.35 7.52 -7.61
N LEU A 283 26.07 8.05 -8.60
CA LEU A 283 26.40 7.44 -9.89
C LEU A 283 25.23 7.11 -10.83
N TRP A 284 23.98 7.45 -10.51
CA TRP A 284 22.88 7.28 -11.47
C TRP A 284 23.09 8.19 -12.69
N MET A 285 23.17 7.56 -13.86
CA MET A 285 23.18 8.20 -15.19
C MET A 285 22.46 7.33 -16.23
N GLY A 286 21.45 6.58 -15.80
CA GLY A 286 20.66 5.68 -16.67
C GLY A 286 21.12 4.23 -16.66
N GLU A 287 22.20 3.90 -15.97
CA GLU A 287 22.74 2.54 -15.88
C GLU A 287 22.52 1.91 -14.51
N ILE A 288 21.85 0.74 -14.48
CA ILE A 288 21.57 0.01 -13.24
C ILE A 288 22.84 -0.45 -12.51
N GLY A 289 23.92 -0.76 -13.24
CA GLY A 289 25.20 -1.15 -12.64
C GLY A 289 25.78 -0.06 -11.73
N SER A 290 25.75 1.19 -12.19
CA SER A 290 26.20 2.36 -11.44
C SER A 290 25.30 2.66 -10.24
N PHE A 291 23.98 2.48 -10.39
CA PHE A 291 23.00 2.61 -9.31
C PHE A 291 23.29 1.65 -8.14
N MET A 292 23.56 0.37 -8.46
CA MET A 292 23.82 -0.65 -7.45
C MET A 292 25.20 -0.51 -6.79
N ALA A 293 26.16 0.12 -7.48
CA ALA A 293 27.54 0.25 -6.99
C ALA A 293 27.68 1.10 -5.73
N VAL A 294 26.71 1.99 -5.45
CA VAL A 294 26.68 2.83 -4.25
C VAL A 294 25.35 2.63 -3.53
N SER A 295 25.36 1.73 -2.56
CA SER A 295 24.21 1.38 -1.73
C SER A 295 24.66 0.75 -0.41
N ASP A 296 23.90 0.95 0.66
CA ASP A 296 24.06 0.19 1.91
C ASP A 296 23.16 -1.05 1.91
N LEU A 297 21.94 -0.90 1.40
CA LEU A 297 20.98 -1.99 1.14
C LEU A 297 20.58 -1.98 -0.33
N LEU A 298 20.57 -3.15 -0.95
CA LEU A 298 19.89 -3.39 -2.23
C LEU A 298 18.63 -4.21 -1.99
N ILE A 299 17.55 -3.77 -2.62
CA ILE A 299 16.24 -4.38 -2.54
C ILE A 299 15.92 -4.93 -3.93
N PRO A 300 16.04 -6.26 -4.13
CA PRO A 300 15.80 -6.86 -5.43
C PRO A 300 14.33 -6.75 -5.83
N GLU A 301 14.08 -6.84 -7.13
CA GLU A 301 12.73 -6.78 -7.73
C GLU A 301 12.04 -5.42 -7.49
N GLY A 302 12.75 -4.31 -7.77
CA GLY A 302 12.29 -2.90 -7.66
C GLY A 302 10.82 -2.75 -7.29
N ARG A 303 10.57 -2.60 -5.99
CA ARG A 303 9.24 -2.65 -5.37
C ARG A 303 8.70 -1.27 -5.05
N GLY A 304 9.42 -0.21 -5.40
CA GLY A 304 8.99 1.15 -5.13
C GLY A 304 9.29 1.53 -3.68
N VAL A 305 10.52 1.87 -3.33
CA VAL A 305 10.82 2.43 -2.01
C VAL A 305 10.35 3.87 -1.90
N SER A 306 9.72 4.21 -0.77
CA SER A 306 9.20 5.56 -0.52
C SER A 306 9.65 6.05 0.86
N GLN A 307 8.79 6.75 1.59
CA GLN A 307 9.17 7.34 2.88
C GLN A 307 9.43 6.27 3.91
N PHE A 308 10.24 6.59 4.91
CA PHE A 308 10.65 5.67 5.95
C PHE A 308 10.96 6.43 7.22
N ASP A 309 11.02 5.71 8.34
CA ASP A 309 11.40 6.27 9.63
C ASP A 309 12.37 5.37 10.39
N PHE A 310 12.87 5.86 11.51
CA PHE A 310 13.90 5.25 12.33
C PHE A 310 13.41 5.12 13.78
N TYR A 311 13.49 3.90 14.31
CA TYR A 311 13.16 3.61 15.69
C TYR A 311 14.40 3.71 16.57
N HIS A 312 14.32 4.55 17.60
CA HIS A 312 15.37 4.68 18.62
C HIS A 312 14.83 4.43 20.02
N SER A 313 15.73 4.07 20.93
CA SER A 313 15.40 3.69 22.32
C SER A 313 14.73 4.78 23.17
N GLY A 314 14.68 6.01 22.67
CA GLY A 314 13.97 7.10 23.33
C GLY A 314 12.45 7.06 23.13
N LEU A 315 11.95 6.33 22.12
CA LEU A 315 10.52 6.19 21.84
C LEU A 315 9.83 5.22 22.81
N GLY A 316 10.48 4.11 23.15
CA GLY A 316 10.12 3.23 24.28
C GLY A 316 8.85 2.38 24.17
N PHE A 317 8.11 2.44 23.05
CA PHE A 317 6.87 1.68 22.86
C PHE A 317 6.98 0.40 22.00
N PHE A 318 8.10 0.14 21.33
CA PHE A 318 8.41 -1.15 20.69
C PHE A 318 9.46 -1.90 21.52
N PRO A 319 9.59 -3.23 21.33
CA PRO A 319 10.62 -4.01 22.01
C PRO A 319 12.04 -3.51 21.72
N ASP A 320 12.94 -3.69 22.70
CA ASP A 320 14.33 -3.23 22.61
C ASP A 320 15.10 -3.79 21.41
N GLU A 321 14.66 -4.93 20.85
CA GLU A 321 15.26 -5.54 19.65
C GLU A 321 15.11 -4.69 18.39
N PHE A 322 14.15 -3.75 18.36
CA PHE A 322 13.98 -2.81 17.24
C PHE A 322 14.80 -1.53 17.41
N ASN A 323 15.54 -1.37 18.52
CA ASN A 323 16.39 -0.20 18.71
C ASN A 323 17.42 -0.09 17.58
N ASN A 324 17.52 1.09 16.98
CA ASN A 324 18.35 1.37 15.81
C ASN A 324 17.89 0.70 14.51
N HIS A 325 16.59 0.42 14.39
CA HIS A 325 16.02 -0.08 13.15
C HIS A 325 15.42 1.02 12.29
N PHE A 326 15.66 0.94 10.99
CA PHE A 326 14.82 1.63 10.00
C PHE A 326 13.56 0.84 9.73
N PHE A 327 12.49 1.54 9.34
CA PHE A 327 11.21 1.02 8.89
C PHE A 327 10.93 1.60 7.50
N LEU A 328 11.37 0.88 6.48
CA LEU A 328 11.37 1.30 5.08
C LEU A 328 10.13 0.82 4.35
N VAL A 329 9.37 1.76 3.81
CA VAL A 329 8.20 1.45 2.97
C VAL A 329 8.65 0.92 1.61
N GLN A 330 8.01 -0.15 1.19
CA GLN A 330 7.91 -0.62 -0.18
C GLN A 330 6.47 -0.46 -0.64
N SER A 331 6.23 0.44 -1.57
CA SER A 331 4.91 0.72 -2.14
C SER A 331 4.30 -0.52 -2.78
N GLY A 332 5.12 -1.41 -3.33
CA GLY A 332 4.69 -2.62 -4.03
C GLY A 332 4.08 -2.33 -5.39
N ASP A 333 3.69 -3.40 -6.08
CA ASP A 333 2.85 -3.33 -7.27
C ASP A 333 1.41 -3.68 -6.86
N PRO A 334 0.48 -2.71 -6.89
CA PRO A 334 -0.91 -2.94 -6.46
C PRO A 334 -1.66 -3.92 -7.38
N GLN A 335 -1.10 -4.30 -8.52
CA GLN A 335 -1.67 -5.26 -9.46
C GLN A 335 -0.98 -6.64 -9.40
N SER A 336 0.10 -6.80 -8.63
CA SER A 336 0.89 -8.03 -8.57
C SER A 336 1.02 -8.58 -7.16
N ARG A 337 0.49 -9.80 -6.95
CA ARG A 337 0.67 -10.56 -5.70
C ARG A 337 2.11 -11.01 -5.44
N ARG A 338 3.04 -10.83 -6.39
CA ARG A 338 4.46 -11.19 -6.19
C ARG A 338 5.23 -10.09 -5.44
N ASN A 339 4.78 -8.84 -5.54
CA ASN A 339 5.43 -7.66 -4.96
C ASN A 339 4.43 -6.86 -4.12
N PRO A 340 3.89 -7.43 -3.04
CA PRO A 340 2.91 -6.72 -2.22
C PRO A 340 3.52 -5.47 -1.56
N PRO A 341 2.70 -4.43 -1.32
CA PRO A 341 3.07 -3.33 -0.44
C PRO A 341 3.53 -3.86 0.92
N ALA A 342 4.65 -3.35 1.41
CA ALA A 342 5.28 -3.87 2.61
C ALA A 342 6.05 -2.79 3.38
N ILE A 343 6.33 -3.08 4.64
CA ILE A 343 7.31 -2.33 5.44
C ILE A 343 8.43 -3.31 5.79
N LEU A 344 9.64 -2.94 5.41
CA LEU A 344 10.86 -3.63 5.77
C LEU A 344 11.46 -3.00 7.02
N THR A 345 12.07 -3.82 7.87
CA THR A 345 12.86 -3.37 9.01
C THR A 345 14.25 -3.97 9.01
N PHE A 346 15.24 -3.16 9.38
CA PHE A 346 16.65 -3.57 9.46
C PHE A 346 17.43 -2.66 10.42
N GLU A 347 18.38 -3.25 11.14
CA GLU A 347 19.28 -2.57 12.06
C GLU A 347 20.39 -1.84 11.31
N PHE A 348 20.69 -0.61 11.72
CA PHE A 348 21.84 0.16 11.24
C PHE A 348 22.76 0.57 12.39
N GLY A 349 24.05 0.27 12.25
CA GLY A 349 25.08 0.65 13.20
C GLY A 349 25.65 2.03 12.88
N PHE A 350 25.29 3.06 13.65
CA PHE A 350 25.77 4.44 13.44
C PHE A 350 27.27 4.62 13.67
N SER A 351 27.86 3.77 14.52
CA SER A 351 29.31 3.78 14.77
C SER A 351 30.07 3.11 13.63
N GLU A 352 29.52 2.01 13.11
CA GLU A 352 30.08 1.23 12.02
C GLU A 352 29.76 1.80 10.63
N ARG A 353 28.75 2.67 10.54
CA ARG A 353 28.15 3.21 9.30
C ARG A 353 27.82 2.11 8.30
N ARG A 354 27.08 1.09 8.76
CA ARG A 354 26.64 -0.05 7.94
C ARG A 354 25.44 -0.74 8.56
N LEU A 355 24.75 -1.53 7.74
CA LEU A 355 23.73 -2.47 8.21
C LEU A 355 24.32 -3.52 9.17
N LEU A 356 23.58 -3.82 10.23
CA LEU A 356 23.89 -4.87 11.19
C LEU A 356 22.96 -6.08 11.04
N SER A 357 21.82 -5.92 10.36
CA SER A 357 20.90 -7.00 10.02
C SER A 357 20.53 -7.00 8.54
N THR A 358 19.96 -8.11 8.07
CA THR A 358 19.20 -8.12 6.82
C THR A 358 17.86 -7.43 7.01
N ALA A 359 17.24 -7.02 5.89
CA ALA A 359 15.88 -6.52 5.89
C ALA A 359 14.87 -7.66 6.08
N ASN A 360 13.93 -7.48 7.01
CA ASN A 360 12.82 -8.39 7.28
C ASN A 360 11.49 -7.64 7.10
N THR A 361 10.45 -8.34 6.67
CA THR A 361 9.12 -7.72 6.55
C THR A 361 8.43 -7.66 7.91
N VAL A 362 8.05 -6.47 8.36
CA VAL A 362 7.26 -6.27 9.59
C VAL A 362 5.77 -6.11 9.31
N MET A 363 5.42 -5.65 8.10
CA MET A 363 4.03 -5.52 7.64
C MET A 363 3.95 -5.75 6.13
N GLU A 364 2.86 -6.35 5.66
CA GLU A 364 2.63 -6.72 4.27
C GLU A 364 1.14 -6.64 3.96
N TYR A 365 0.79 -6.07 2.82
CA TYR A 365 -0.56 -6.09 2.28
C TYR A 365 -0.81 -7.40 1.52
N ARG A 366 -1.92 -8.07 1.82
CA ARG A 366 -2.36 -9.34 1.23
C ARG A 366 -3.79 -9.27 0.68
N GLY A 367 -4.44 -8.11 0.77
CA GLY A 367 -5.76 -7.88 0.20
C GLY A 367 -5.76 -7.92 -1.33
N GLU A 368 -6.95 -7.85 -1.90
CA GLU A 368 -7.15 -7.92 -3.35
C GLU A 368 -7.34 -6.54 -4.00
N ASP A 369 -7.50 -5.50 -3.19
CA ASP A 369 -7.72 -4.15 -3.66
C ASP A 369 -6.43 -3.52 -4.18
N ILE A 370 -6.57 -2.53 -5.07
CA ILE A 370 -5.46 -1.67 -5.47
C ILE A 370 -5.03 -0.88 -4.24
N GLN A 371 -3.91 -1.27 -3.65
CA GLN A 371 -3.35 -0.62 -2.48
C GLN A 371 -1.83 -0.49 -2.59
N VAL A 372 -1.30 0.63 -2.11
CA VAL A 372 0.14 0.86 -1.93
C VAL A 372 0.37 1.60 -0.63
N ILE A 373 1.50 1.36 0.03
CA ILE A 373 1.94 2.14 1.20
C ILE A 373 2.89 3.22 0.69
N VAL A 374 2.71 4.48 1.11
CA VAL A 374 3.55 5.60 0.64
C VAL A 374 4.34 6.29 1.75
N SER A 375 3.94 6.06 3.01
CA SER A 375 4.65 6.59 4.17
C SER A 375 4.48 5.74 5.41
N ALA A 376 5.53 5.73 6.23
CA ALA A 376 5.53 5.19 7.59
C ALA A 376 6.30 6.18 8.48
N THR A 377 5.73 6.60 9.60
CA THR A 377 6.33 7.58 10.51
C THR A 377 5.98 7.25 11.95
N PHE A 378 6.97 7.28 12.84
CA PHE A 378 6.77 7.10 14.26
C PHE A 378 6.08 8.33 14.85
N GLY A 379 4.95 8.08 15.48
CA GLY A 379 4.22 9.03 16.29
C GLY A 379 4.53 8.85 17.78
N PRO A 380 3.70 9.42 18.67
CA PRO A 380 3.91 9.36 20.11
C PRO A 380 3.75 7.95 20.71
N ASP A 381 3.07 7.03 20.03
CA ASP A 381 2.65 5.75 20.60
C ASP A 381 2.74 4.55 19.62
N GLY A 382 3.24 4.75 18.40
CA GLY A 382 3.30 3.69 17.41
C GLY A 382 3.88 4.13 16.07
N LEU A 383 3.94 3.19 15.13
CA LEU A 383 4.25 3.48 13.73
C LEU A 383 2.96 3.76 12.98
N TYR A 384 2.83 4.97 12.43
CA TYR A 384 1.69 5.39 11.63
C TYR A 384 2.00 5.16 10.15
N ILE A 385 1.09 4.49 9.47
CA ILE A 385 1.28 3.91 8.15
C ILE A 385 0.22 4.49 7.23
N VAL A 386 0.65 4.93 6.05
CA VAL A 386 -0.18 5.67 5.10
C VAL A 386 -0.39 4.82 3.83
N PRO A 387 -1.45 4.00 3.78
CA PRO A 387 -2.00 3.50 2.53
C PRO A 387 -2.53 4.65 1.65
N LEU A 388 -2.16 4.67 0.37
CA LEU A 388 -2.54 5.74 -0.54
C LEU A 388 -4.00 5.62 -0.98
N PHE A 389 -4.40 4.43 -1.42
CA PHE A 389 -5.71 4.23 -2.04
C PHE A 389 -6.78 3.92 -1.00
N PRO A 390 -8.05 4.26 -1.26
CA PRO A 390 -9.14 3.82 -0.40
C PRO A 390 -9.27 2.29 -0.43
N SER A 391 -9.65 1.70 0.70
CA SER A 391 -10.09 0.29 0.73
C SER A 391 -11.40 0.11 -0.05
N ASN A 392 -11.87 -1.12 -0.24
CA ASN A 392 -13.15 -1.43 -0.91
C ASN A 392 -14.38 -0.71 -0.38
N ASP A 393 -14.37 -0.28 0.88
CA ASP A 393 -15.45 0.53 1.46
C ASP A 393 -15.40 2.01 1.05
N GLY A 394 -14.42 2.39 0.21
CA GLY A 394 -14.23 3.73 -0.31
C GLY A 394 -13.51 4.68 0.65
N VAL A 395 -12.94 4.17 1.75
CA VAL A 395 -12.32 4.98 2.80
C VAL A 395 -10.80 4.86 2.76
N SER A 396 -10.10 5.99 2.60
CA SER A 396 -8.65 6.05 2.89
C SER A 396 -8.41 6.23 4.38
N ARG A 397 -7.42 5.51 4.90
CA ARG A 397 -7.12 5.42 6.33
C ARG A 397 -5.64 5.66 6.57
N ILE A 398 -5.32 6.17 7.75
CA ILE A 398 -3.99 5.99 8.35
C ILE A 398 -4.11 4.88 9.38
N LEU A 399 -3.26 3.88 9.25
CA LEU A 399 -3.18 2.75 10.18
C LEU A 399 -2.13 3.06 11.24
N ARG A 400 -2.32 2.57 12.46
CA ARG A 400 -1.32 2.63 13.52
C ARG A 400 -0.95 1.22 13.94
N MET A 401 0.35 0.94 13.93
CA MET A 401 0.93 -0.30 14.42
C MET A 401 1.58 -0.07 15.78
N THR A 402 1.16 -0.86 16.77
CA THR A 402 1.66 -0.80 18.16
C THR A 402 2.16 -2.18 18.59
N TYR A 403 3.04 -2.25 19.59
CA TYR A 403 3.43 -3.54 20.17
C TYR A 403 2.52 -3.87 21.36
N ASP A 404 1.56 -4.77 21.16
CA ASP A 404 0.67 -5.28 22.19
C ASP A 404 0.41 -6.78 21.96
N PRO A 405 1.24 -7.66 22.54
CA PRO A 405 1.06 -9.10 22.40
C PRO A 405 -0.27 -9.62 22.98
N SER A 406 -0.92 -8.87 23.88
CA SER A 406 -2.19 -9.26 24.48
C SER A 406 -3.39 -9.00 23.57
N ASN A 407 -3.24 -8.06 22.63
CA ASN A 407 -4.22 -7.72 21.60
C ASN A 407 -3.59 -7.79 20.20
N ALA A 408 -2.73 -8.78 19.97
CA ALA A 408 -1.99 -8.92 18.73
C ALA A 408 -2.92 -9.06 17.53
N HIS A 409 -2.49 -8.51 16.40
CA HIS A 409 -3.23 -8.58 15.15
C HIS A 409 -3.45 -10.05 14.75
N PRO A 410 -4.68 -10.44 14.37
CA PRO A 410 -5.02 -11.85 14.16
C PRO A 410 -4.34 -12.48 12.94
N TYR A 411 -3.77 -11.68 12.03
CA TYR A 411 -3.15 -12.12 10.77
C TYR A 411 -1.63 -11.89 10.78
N PRO A 412 -0.84 -12.82 11.32
CA PRO A 412 0.61 -12.63 11.43
C PRO A 412 1.36 -12.82 10.11
N ILE A 413 2.51 -12.15 10.01
CA ILE A 413 3.60 -12.48 9.08
C ILE A 413 4.49 -13.52 9.75
N TYR A 414 4.71 -14.64 9.07
CA TYR A 414 5.76 -15.57 9.44
C TYR A 414 6.96 -15.35 8.50
N PRO A 415 8.21 -15.52 8.97
CA PRO A 415 9.34 -15.69 8.08
C PRO A 415 9.01 -16.72 7.00
N ALA A 416 9.38 -16.44 5.75
CA ALA A 416 8.97 -17.25 4.60
C ALA A 416 9.33 -18.74 4.74
N ASP A 417 10.40 -19.04 5.48
CA ASP A 417 10.85 -20.39 5.77
C ASP A 417 10.23 -20.99 7.03
N GLN A 418 9.71 -20.22 7.98
CA GLN A 418 9.24 -20.74 9.26
C GLN A 418 8.10 -21.77 9.11
N PRO A 419 7.00 -21.53 8.36
CA PRO A 419 5.96 -22.55 8.17
C PRO A 419 6.49 -23.79 7.43
N ILE A 420 7.38 -23.58 6.46
CA ILE A 420 8.03 -24.66 5.71
C ILE A 420 8.95 -25.48 6.63
N GLN A 421 9.67 -24.82 7.54
CA GLN A 421 10.56 -25.44 8.52
C GLN A 421 9.76 -26.26 9.52
N ILE A 422 8.66 -25.72 10.07
CA ILE A 422 7.74 -26.47 10.93
C ILE A 422 7.25 -27.73 10.19
N MET A 423 6.84 -27.61 8.92
CA MET A 423 6.41 -28.76 8.12
C MET A 423 7.53 -29.79 7.86
N ARG A 424 8.77 -29.36 7.69
CA ARG A 424 9.93 -30.26 7.55
C ARG A 424 10.22 -30.99 8.85
N GLU A 425 10.32 -30.24 9.95
CA GLU A 425 10.66 -30.77 11.28
C GLU A 425 9.57 -31.70 11.82
N SER A 426 8.31 -31.43 11.47
CA SER A 426 7.16 -32.27 11.80
C SER A 426 6.94 -33.44 10.83
N GLY A 427 7.79 -33.58 9.81
CA GLY A 427 7.75 -34.66 8.82
C GLY A 427 6.60 -34.58 7.80
N CYS A 428 5.86 -33.47 7.75
CA CYS A 428 4.76 -33.28 6.80
C CYS A 428 5.22 -33.41 5.35
N LEU A 429 6.39 -32.83 5.03
CA LEU A 429 6.93 -32.82 3.65
C LEU A 429 7.56 -34.15 3.21
N GLU A 430 7.62 -35.16 4.09
CA GLU A 430 8.03 -36.52 3.71
C GLU A 430 6.93 -37.22 2.91
N CYS A 431 5.66 -36.89 3.17
CA CYS A 431 4.51 -37.49 2.51
C CYS A 431 3.81 -36.52 1.55
N HIS A 432 3.82 -35.23 1.87
CA HIS A 432 3.17 -34.18 1.10
C HIS A 432 4.16 -33.39 0.23
N SER A 433 3.65 -32.73 -0.80
CA SER A 433 4.37 -31.68 -1.53
C SER A 433 3.84 -30.29 -1.16
N TYR A 434 4.71 -29.29 -1.24
CA TYR A 434 4.37 -27.87 -1.16
C TYR A 434 5.32 -27.09 -2.09
N GLY A 435 4.78 -26.33 -3.03
CA GLY A 435 5.52 -25.60 -4.08
C GLY A 435 6.06 -26.52 -5.17
N GLU A 436 7.23 -27.11 -4.94
CA GLU A 436 7.90 -27.98 -5.91
C GLU A 436 7.37 -29.43 -5.87
N PRO A 437 7.33 -30.15 -7.01
CA PRO A 437 6.87 -31.53 -7.05
C PRO A 437 7.75 -32.46 -6.20
N ASN A 438 7.18 -33.03 -5.14
CA ASN A 438 7.81 -34.15 -4.44
C ASN A 438 7.48 -35.45 -5.20
N LEU A 439 8.43 -35.97 -5.98
CA LEU A 439 8.28 -37.17 -6.81
C LEU A 439 8.02 -38.46 -5.99
N ASN A 440 8.25 -38.42 -4.68
CA ASN A 440 7.98 -39.51 -3.75
C ASN A 440 6.76 -39.26 -2.85
N ALA A 441 5.98 -38.20 -3.12
CA ALA A 441 4.80 -37.88 -2.33
C ALA A 441 3.80 -39.05 -2.33
N THR A 442 3.43 -39.50 -1.13
CA THR A 442 2.42 -40.54 -0.91
C THR A 442 1.09 -39.96 -0.45
N ALA A 443 1.07 -38.66 -0.15
CA ALA A 443 -0.10 -37.91 0.27
C ALA A 443 -0.34 -36.70 -0.65
N PRO A 444 -1.58 -36.20 -0.73
CA PRO A 444 -1.94 -35.12 -1.64
C PRO A 444 -1.21 -33.79 -1.33
N PRO A 445 -1.00 -32.89 -2.33
CA PRO A 445 -0.32 -31.61 -2.11
C PRO A 445 -1.00 -30.73 -1.04
N LEU A 446 -0.18 -29.94 -0.35
CA LEU A 446 -0.58 -28.97 0.67
C LEU A 446 -0.73 -27.54 0.12
N ASP A 447 -0.34 -27.29 -1.13
CA ASP A 447 -0.53 -26.00 -1.78
C ASP A 447 -2.00 -25.54 -1.71
N PRO A 448 -2.30 -24.30 -1.27
CA PRO A 448 -3.67 -23.82 -1.06
C PRO A 448 -4.60 -24.03 -2.25
N ASN A 449 -4.10 -23.80 -3.47
CA ASN A 449 -4.84 -23.94 -4.74
C ASN A 449 -5.32 -25.39 -5.01
N GLN A 450 -4.70 -26.39 -4.37
CA GLN A 450 -5.08 -27.80 -4.48
C GLN A 450 -5.71 -28.33 -3.20
N LEU A 451 -5.23 -27.87 -2.05
CA LEU A 451 -5.70 -28.26 -0.73
C LEU A 451 -7.15 -27.84 -0.51
N ILE A 452 -7.47 -26.57 -0.77
CA ILE A 452 -8.75 -25.97 -0.42
C ILE A 452 -9.91 -26.54 -1.25
N PRO A 453 -9.84 -26.59 -2.60
CA PRO A 453 -10.90 -27.21 -3.39
C PRO A 453 -11.13 -28.68 -3.04
N ARG A 454 -10.05 -29.43 -2.76
CA ARG A 454 -10.12 -30.85 -2.36
C ARG A 454 -10.82 -31.02 -1.01
N LEU A 455 -10.47 -30.21 -0.01
CA LEU A 455 -11.12 -30.27 1.29
C LEU A 455 -12.57 -29.81 1.19
N ASN A 456 -12.86 -28.74 0.45
CA ASN A 456 -14.22 -28.27 0.24
C ASN A 456 -15.11 -29.37 -0.38
N ALA A 457 -14.63 -30.06 -1.42
CA ALA A 457 -15.35 -31.16 -2.06
C ALA A 457 -15.58 -32.35 -1.11
N ARG A 458 -14.57 -32.71 -0.31
CA ARG A 458 -14.67 -33.82 0.65
C ARG A 458 -15.61 -33.49 1.81
N LEU A 459 -15.43 -32.33 2.45
CA LEU A 459 -16.14 -32.02 3.69
C LEU A 459 -17.64 -31.79 3.45
N ASN A 460 -18.03 -31.36 2.26
CA ASN A 460 -19.43 -31.14 1.88
C ASN A 460 -20.09 -32.38 1.23
N SER A 461 -19.43 -33.55 1.21
CA SER A 461 -20.01 -34.76 0.62
C SER A 461 -20.88 -35.54 1.60
N SER A 462 -21.95 -36.16 1.08
CA SER A 462 -22.83 -37.02 1.88
C SER A 462 -22.09 -38.25 2.45
N GLU A 463 -21.06 -38.70 1.74
CA GLU A 463 -20.16 -39.77 2.12
C GLU A 463 -19.33 -39.39 3.35
N TYR A 464 -18.90 -38.13 3.45
CA TYR A 464 -18.16 -37.65 4.61
C TYR A 464 -19.05 -37.58 5.85
N GLU A 465 -20.28 -37.09 5.73
CA GLU A 465 -21.24 -37.10 6.84
C GLU A 465 -21.58 -38.51 7.33
N ALA A 466 -21.73 -39.47 6.41
CA ALA A 466 -21.91 -40.87 6.76
C ALA A 466 -20.67 -41.43 7.50
N THR A 467 -19.47 -41.02 7.07
CA THR A 467 -18.22 -41.40 7.73
C THR A 467 -18.17 -40.87 9.16
N LEU A 468 -18.48 -39.60 9.40
CA LEU A 468 -18.47 -39.03 10.75
C LEU A 468 -19.45 -39.75 11.69
N ARG A 469 -20.66 -40.07 11.20
CA ARG A 469 -21.63 -40.86 11.98
C ARG A 469 -21.09 -42.23 12.38
N ALA A 470 -20.43 -42.93 11.46
CA ALA A 470 -19.82 -44.22 11.76
C ALA A 470 -18.66 -44.11 12.76
N VAL A 471 -17.86 -43.03 12.69
CA VAL A 471 -16.78 -42.76 13.65
C VAL A 471 -17.34 -42.40 15.03
N ASP A 472 -18.45 -41.67 15.10
CA ASP A 472 -19.11 -41.27 16.34
C ASP A 472 -19.71 -42.46 17.12
N GLU A 473 -20.01 -43.58 16.46
CA GLU A 473 -20.42 -44.82 17.13
C GLU A 473 -19.27 -45.45 17.95
N LEU A 474 -18.01 -45.12 17.62
CA LEU A 474 -16.86 -45.63 18.36
C LEU A 474 -16.78 -44.96 19.73
N SER A 475 -16.73 -45.79 20.77
CA SER A 475 -16.62 -45.36 22.17
C SER A 475 -15.18 -45.35 22.70
N ARG A 476 -14.22 -45.83 21.90
CA ARG A 476 -12.80 -45.85 22.24
C ARG A 476 -12.12 -44.53 21.90
N GLU A 477 -11.04 -44.21 22.61
CA GLU A 477 -10.19 -43.07 22.26
C GLU A 477 -9.35 -43.32 21.00
N PRO A 478 -9.00 -42.26 20.24
CA PRO A 478 -9.33 -40.84 20.49
C PRO A 478 -10.75 -40.45 20.04
N PHE A 479 -11.52 -41.36 19.43
CA PHE A 479 -12.77 -40.97 18.76
C PHE A 479 -13.81 -40.40 19.73
N ALA A 480 -13.90 -40.93 20.95
CA ALA A 480 -14.85 -40.44 21.94
C ALA A 480 -14.65 -38.95 22.28
N SER A 481 -13.40 -38.50 22.47
CA SER A 481 -13.11 -37.11 22.85
C SER A 481 -13.35 -36.09 21.73
N TYR A 482 -13.37 -36.52 20.46
CA TYR A 482 -13.55 -35.62 19.30
C TYR A 482 -15.00 -35.55 18.78
N ARG A 483 -15.99 -36.14 19.47
CA ARG A 483 -17.40 -36.10 19.04
C ARG A 483 -17.94 -34.68 18.93
N GLU A 484 -17.60 -33.82 19.88
CA GLU A 484 -18.04 -32.43 19.86
C GLU A 484 -17.44 -31.67 18.67
N ALA A 485 -16.14 -31.85 18.41
CA ALA A 485 -15.47 -31.22 17.26
C ALA A 485 -16.06 -31.71 15.92
N ARG A 486 -16.39 -33.00 15.79
CA ARG A 486 -17.09 -33.54 14.61
C ARG A 486 -18.52 -33.01 14.48
N ALA A 487 -19.23 -32.81 15.58
CA ALA A 487 -20.55 -32.19 15.57
C ALA A 487 -20.48 -30.71 15.14
N GLN A 488 -19.49 -29.96 15.64
CA GLN A 488 -19.23 -28.59 15.21
C GLN A 488 -18.86 -28.52 13.72
N LEU A 489 -18.06 -29.46 13.22
CA LEU A 489 -17.75 -29.57 11.78
C LEU A 489 -18.97 -29.76 10.89
N LEU A 490 -20.06 -30.34 11.39
CA LEU A 490 -21.31 -30.48 10.64
C LEU A 490 -22.16 -29.21 10.66
N GLN A 491 -21.88 -28.26 11.56
CA GLN A 491 -22.59 -26.98 11.68
C GLN A 491 -21.89 -25.84 10.94
N LEU A 492 -20.61 -25.99 10.63
CA LEU A 492 -19.83 -25.01 9.88
C LEU A 492 -19.92 -25.26 8.38
N GLU A 493 -19.76 -24.18 7.61
CA GLU A 493 -19.69 -24.21 6.14
C GLU A 493 -18.44 -23.47 5.66
N GLY A 494 -18.12 -23.61 4.37
CA GLY A 494 -17.03 -22.88 3.73
C GLY A 494 -15.67 -23.02 4.41
N MET A 495 -14.93 -21.92 4.50
CA MET A 495 -13.57 -21.89 5.03
C MET A 495 -13.48 -22.20 6.53
N ASP A 496 -14.52 -21.86 7.32
CA ASP A 496 -14.54 -22.15 8.76
C ASP A 496 -14.59 -23.66 9.01
N ARG A 497 -15.34 -24.38 8.19
CA ARG A 497 -15.38 -25.85 8.20
C ARG A 497 -14.01 -26.45 7.88
N ILE A 498 -13.34 -25.94 6.84
CA ILE A 498 -12.01 -26.39 6.42
C ILE A 498 -10.96 -26.10 7.50
N ARG A 499 -11.01 -24.92 8.10
CA ARG A 499 -10.11 -24.49 9.18
C ARG A 499 -10.24 -25.40 10.39
N LEU A 500 -11.46 -25.60 10.89
CA LEU A 500 -11.68 -26.51 12.02
C LEU A 500 -11.22 -27.94 11.67
N TRP A 501 -11.48 -28.40 10.46
CA TRP A 501 -11.08 -29.75 10.04
C TRP A 501 -9.56 -29.92 10.06
N LEU A 502 -8.82 -28.97 9.48
CA LEU A 502 -7.36 -28.99 9.45
C LEU A 502 -6.79 -28.92 10.87
N GLU A 503 -7.37 -28.07 11.73
CA GLU A 503 -6.97 -27.98 13.13
C GLU A 503 -7.09 -29.33 13.85
N GLN A 504 -8.25 -29.97 13.76
CA GLN A 504 -8.45 -31.28 14.41
C GLN A 504 -7.57 -32.37 13.78
N ARG A 505 -7.35 -32.32 12.46
CA ARG A 505 -6.49 -33.28 11.75
C ARG A 505 -5.01 -33.16 12.16
N LEU A 506 -4.52 -31.94 12.39
CA LEU A 506 -3.15 -31.70 12.87
C LEU A 506 -2.98 -32.11 14.33
N ARG A 507 -4.04 -31.98 15.16
CA ARG A 507 -4.07 -32.44 16.56
C ARG A 507 -4.10 -33.96 16.68
N GLU A 508 -4.97 -34.62 15.92
CA GLU A 508 -5.10 -36.08 15.90
C GLU A 508 -5.47 -36.54 14.48
N PRO A 509 -4.51 -37.10 13.72
CA PRO A 509 -4.73 -37.50 12.34
C PRO A 509 -5.81 -38.56 12.15
N ARG A 510 -6.25 -39.28 13.19
CA ARG A 510 -7.34 -40.26 13.08
C ARG A 510 -8.71 -39.70 13.44
N PHE A 511 -8.83 -38.42 13.81
CA PHE A 511 -10.04 -37.90 14.45
C PHE A 511 -11.34 -38.13 13.65
N ASP A 512 -11.27 -38.14 12.31
CA ASP A 512 -12.39 -38.37 11.39
C ASP A 512 -12.21 -39.63 10.52
N ASP A 513 -11.11 -40.37 10.68
CA ASP A 513 -10.80 -41.57 9.92
C ASP A 513 -9.97 -42.54 10.78
N PRO A 514 -10.59 -43.61 11.32
CA PRO A 514 -9.90 -44.62 12.12
C PRO A 514 -8.79 -45.36 11.36
N GLY A 515 -8.82 -45.33 10.03
CA GLY A 515 -7.82 -45.94 9.14
C GLY A 515 -6.74 -44.97 8.68
N ALA A 516 -6.73 -43.73 9.16
CA ALA A 516 -5.75 -42.73 8.77
C ALA A 516 -4.31 -43.21 9.03
N ARG A 517 -3.48 -43.08 8.00
CA ARG A 517 -2.06 -43.48 8.02
C ARG A 517 -1.10 -42.30 8.23
N MET A 518 -1.63 -41.09 8.33
CA MET A 518 -0.84 -39.89 8.58
C MET A 518 -0.19 -40.00 9.98
N PRO A 519 1.16 -39.89 10.08
CA PRO A 519 1.84 -39.89 11.37
C PRO A 519 1.40 -38.70 12.25
N GLN A 520 1.54 -38.84 13.56
CA GLN A 520 1.33 -37.74 14.51
C GLN A 520 2.43 -36.69 14.31
N PRO A 521 2.11 -35.43 13.95
CA PRO A 521 3.11 -34.42 13.63
C PRO A 521 3.76 -33.79 14.88
N ASN A 522 3.27 -34.07 16.09
CA ASN A 522 3.80 -33.56 17.37
C ASN A 522 3.92 -32.02 17.45
N LEU A 523 2.98 -31.32 16.83
CA LEU A 523 2.94 -29.87 16.80
C LEU A 523 2.42 -29.29 18.13
N THR A 524 2.98 -28.17 18.54
CA THR A 524 2.42 -27.29 19.58
C THR A 524 1.18 -26.54 19.06
N GLU A 525 0.37 -26.02 19.98
CA GLU A 525 -0.78 -25.17 19.65
C GLU A 525 -0.39 -23.98 18.77
N ALA A 526 0.76 -23.37 19.04
CA ALA A 526 1.28 -22.26 18.27
C ALA A 526 1.64 -22.71 16.85
N GLU A 527 2.40 -23.80 16.69
CA GLU A 527 2.77 -24.33 15.38
C GLU A 527 1.56 -24.77 14.56
N ILE A 528 0.54 -25.37 15.20
CA ILE A 528 -0.74 -25.70 14.54
C ILE A 528 -1.38 -24.42 13.98
N LYS A 529 -1.45 -23.35 14.75
CA LYS A 529 -1.97 -22.06 14.28
C LYS A 529 -1.16 -21.51 13.11
N ILE A 530 0.18 -21.52 13.22
CA ILE A 530 1.09 -21.07 12.14
C ILE A 530 0.81 -21.83 10.84
N LEU A 531 0.74 -23.16 10.91
CA LEU A 531 0.49 -24.00 9.74
C LEU A 531 -0.90 -23.79 9.16
N ILE A 532 -1.95 -23.65 9.98
CA ILE A 532 -3.30 -23.38 9.50
C ILE A 532 -3.36 -22.05 8.77
N ASP A 533 -2.83 -20.98 9.37
CA ASP A 533 -2.82 -19.64 8.78
C ASP A 533 -2.03 -19.61 7.46
N PHE A 534 -0.95 -20.40 7.38
CA PHE A 534 -0.13 -20.53 6.18
C PHE A 534 -0.81 -21.36 5.06
N LEU A 535 -1.47 -22.48 5.42
CA LEU A 535 -2.09 -23.40 4.46
C LEU A 535 -3.49 -22.97 4.01
N LEU A 536 -4.17 -22.16 4.83
CA LEU A 536 -5.47 -21.57 4.54
C LEU A 536 -5.35 -20.05 4.53
N PRO A 537 -4.61 -19.46 3.58
CA PRO A 537 -4.68 -18.03 3.36
C PRO A 537 -6.16 -17.65 3.12
N ALA A 538 -6.57 -16.47 3.53
CA ALA A 538 -7.95 -16.02 3.35
C ALA A 538 -8.38 -16.23 1.88
N VAL A 539 -9.31 -17.15 1.65
CA VAL A 539 -9.82 -17.43 0.31
C VAL A 539 -10.99 -16.53 0.01
N ASP A 540 -10.80 -15.77 -1.07
CA ASP A 540 -11.76 -15.06 -1.88
C ASP A 540 -12.96 -15.95 -2.25
N THR A 541 -14.15 -15.64 -1.73
CA THR A 541 -15.41 -16.28 -2.15
C THR A 541 -16.02 -15.62 -3.39
N SER A 542 -15.32 -14.69 -4.06
CA SER A 542 -15.80 -14.01 -5.28
C SER A 542 -15.34 -14.68 -6.57
N GLN A 543 -14.43 -15.64 -6.53
CA GLN A 543 -14.07 -16.48 -7.69
C GLN A 543 -14.84 -17.81 -7.70
N SER A 544 -16.09 -17.75 -8.14
CA SER A 544 -16.69 -18.91 -8.82
C SER A 544 -16.21 -18.91 -10.27
N ASP A 545 -15.64 -20.03 -10.74
CA ASP A 545 -15.46 -20.27 -12.17
C ASP A 545 -16.79 -19.96 -12.91
N PRO A 546 -16.77 -19.24 -14.04
CA PRO A 546 -18.00 -18.93 -14.76
C PRO A 546 -18.64 -20.24 -15.24
N GLU A 547 -19.83 -20.56 -14.72
CA GLU A 547 -20.65 -21.61 -15.33
C GLU A 547 -20.92 -21.25 -16.80
N PRO A 548 -20.89 -22.23 -17.73
CA PRO A 548 -21.25 -21.96 -19.12
C PRO A 548 -22.71 -21.52 -19.20
N ILE A 549 -22.95 -20.24 -19.53
CA ILE A 549 -24.29 -19.70 -19.72
C ILE A 549 -24.85 -20.23 -21.05
N ASP A 550 -25.61 -21.33 -20.99
CA ASP A 550 -26.44 -21.81 -22.10
C ASP A 550 -27.93 -21.81 -21.73
N ASP A 551 -28.41 -20.69 -21.17
CA ASP A 551 -29.84 -20.43 -21.01
C ASP A 551 -30.39 -19.62 -22.21
N PRO A 552 -31.20 -20.22 -23.09
CA PRO A 552 -31.75 -19.57 -24.29
C PRO A 552 -32.77 -18.46 -24.01
N GLU A 553 -33.20 -18.24 -22.77
CA GLU A 553 -34.17 -17.18 -22.42
C GLU A 553 -33.52 -15.84 -22.00
N LEU A 554 -32.19 -15.77 -21.80
CA LEU A 554 -31.51 -14.53 -21.41
C LEU A 554 -31.39 -13.52 -22.57
N SER A 555 -31.80 -12.27 -22.31
CA SER A 555 -31.70 -11.17 -23.27
C SER A 555 -30.22 -10.83 -23.59
N LEU A 556 -29.95 -10.30 -24.79
CA LEU A 556 -28.59 -9.91 -25.22
C LEU A 556 -27.94 -8.93 -24.23
N ALA A 557 -28.73 -8.07 -23.57
CA ALA A 557 -28.23 -7.11 -22.60
C ALA A 557 -27.72 -7.78 -21.31
N ASP A 558 -28.34 -8.88 -20.90
CA ASP A 558 -27.96 -9.61 -19.69
C ASP A 558 -26.75 -10.53 -19.92
N ARG A 559 -26.63 -11.09 -21.13
CA ARG A 559 -25.43 -11.82 -21.58
C ARG A 559 -24.18 -10.94 -21.63
N VAL A 560 -24.34 -9.66 -21.99
CA VAL A 560 -23.23 -8.69 -22.02
C VAL A 560 -22.84 -8.22 -20.61
N ARG A 561 -23.81 -8.10 -19.68
CA ARG A 561 -23.51 -7.78 -18.26
C ARG A 561 -22.75 -8.89 -17.55
N ALA A 562 -23.05 -10.15 -17.85
CA ALA A 562 -22.37 -11.30 -17.24
C ALA A 562 -20.91 -11.46 -17.68
N LEU A 563 -20.50 -10.84 -18.80
CA LEU A 563 -19.14 -10.89 -19.34
C LEU A 563 -18.23 -9.74 -18.84
N LEU A 564 -18.73 -8.84 -18.00
CA LEU A 564 -17.99 -7.66 -17.52
C LEU A 564 -17.81 -7.72 -16.00
N PRO A 565 -16.57 -7.88 -15.47
CA PRO A 565 -16.33 -7.83 -14.04
C PRO A 565 -16.47 -6.38 -13.54
N ASN A 566 -17.27 -6.22 -12.49
CA ASN A 566 -17.52 -5.00 -11.70
C ASN A 566 -18.37 -3.85 -12.30
N PRO A 567 -19.23 -3.21 -11.46
CA PRO A 567 -20.19 -2.18 -11.87
C PRO A 567 -19.58 -0.81 -12.23
N MET A 568 -18.26 -0.61 -12.04
CA MET A 568 -17.59 0.61 -12.51
C MET A 568 -17.38 0.66 -14.03
N GLY A 569 -17.54 -0.44 -14.79
CA GLY A 569 -17.26 -0.46 -16.23
C GLY A 569 -18.33 0.16 -17.15
N ILE A 570 -19.60 0.25 -16.72
CA ILE A 570 -20.71 0.48 -17.66
C ILE A 570 -20.79 1.95 -18.13
N ARG A 571 -20.46 2.92 -17.26
CA ARG A 571 -20.46 4.34 -17.64
C ARG A 571 -19.27 4.69 -18.53
N HIS A 572 -18.12 4.05 -18.33
CA HIS A 572 -16.91 4.33 -19.10
C HIS A 572 -16.92 3.63 -20.46
N LEU A 573 -17.48 2.41 -20.58
CA LEU A 573 -17.58 1.69 -21.86
C LEU A 573 -18.49 2.42 -22.88
N ALA A 574 -19.58 3.04 -22.41
CA ALA A 574 -20.43 3.86 -23.26
C ALA A 574 -19.66 5.09 -23.80
N SER A 575 -18.84 5.72 -22.96
CA SER A 575 -17.97 6.84 -23.33
C SER A 575 -16.88 6.43 -24.33
N PHE A 576 -16.32 5.24 -24.20
CA PHE A 576 -15.34 4.66 -25.14
C PHE A 576 -15.94 4.34 -26.51
N LEU A 577 -17.16 3.78 -26.56
CA LEU A 577 -17.84 3.48 -27.82
C LEU A 577 -18.29 4.76 -28.55
N ILE A 578 -18.75 5.77 -27.81
CA ILE A 578 -19.12 7.07 -28.37
C ILE A 578 -17.86 7.83 -28.84
N GLY A 579 -16.79 7.84 -28.04
CA GLY A 579 -15.51 8.45 -28.40
C GLY A 579 -14.87 7.78 -29.62
N GLY A 580 -14.85 6.45 -29.66
CA GLY A 580 -14.37 5.67 -30.81
C GLY A 580 -15.18 5.91 -32.09
N ALA A 581 -16.50 6.03 -31.98
CA ALA A 581 -17.36 6.38 -33.11
C ALA A 581 -17.10 7.81 -33.63
N ILE A 582 -16.88 8.78 -32.74
CA ILE A 582 -16.56 10.17 -33.11
C ILE A 582 -15.19 10.25 -33.79
N ILE A 583 -14.17 9.59 -33.24
CA ILE A 583 -12.83 9.54 -33.83
C ILE A 583 -12.88 8.86 -35.20
N GLY A 584 -13.59 7.72 -35.33
CA GLY A 584 -13.76 7.03 -36.61
C GLY A 584 -14.46 7.89 -37.67
N TRP A 585 -15.47 8.68 -37.29
CA TRP A 585 -16.14 9.62 -38.20
C TRP A 585 -15.23 10.77 -38.64
N LEU A 586 -14.42 11.32 -37.73
CA LEU A 586 -13.46 12.37 -38.05
C LEU A 586 -12.32 11.86 -38.95
N SER A 587 -11.83 10.64 -38.71
CA SER A 587 -10.82 9.98 -39.56
C SER A 587 -11.37 9.71 -40.97
N LEU A 588 -12.62 9.25 -41.08
CA LEU A 588 -13.26 9.03 -42.38
C LEU A 588 -13.50 10.35 -43.13
N GLY A 589 -13.88 11.41 -42.42
CA GLY A 589 -14.01 12.76 -42.98
C GLY A 589 -12.69 13.32 -43.51
N ALA A 590 -11.60 13.16 -42.75
CA ALA A 590 -10.26 13.57 -43.17
C ALA A 590 -9.77 12.77 -44.38
N LEU A 591 -10.02 11.46 -44.43
CA LEU A 591 -9.69 10.60 -45.57
C LEU A 591 -10.46 11.03 -46.84
N LEU A 592 -11.75 11.32 -46.71
CA LEU A 592 -12.58 11.79 -47.83
C LEU A 592 -12.14 13.19 -48.33
N LEU A 593 -11.69 14.07 -47.43
CA LEU A 593 -11.11 15.37 -47.79
C LEU A 593 -9.77 15.21 -48.51
N ALA A 594 -8.90 14.32 -48.04
CA ALA A 594 -7.62 14.01 -48.68
C ALA A 594 -7.82 13.43 -50.09
N VAL A 595 -8.76 12.48 -50.26
CA VAL A 595 -9.11 11.92 -51.59
C VAL A 595 -9.69 12.99 -52.51
N ARG A 596 -10.51 13.92 -52.00
CA ARG A 596 -11.00 15.07 -52.77
C ARG A 596 -9.89 16.02 -53.17
N PHE A 597 -8.90 16.25 -52.31
CA PHE A 597 -7.75 17.12 -52.58
C PHE A 597 -6.85 16.51 -53.66
N ILE A 598 -6.56 15.22 -53.58
CA ILE A 598 -5.80 14.46 -54.59
C ILE A 598 -6.50 14.49 -55.96
N ARG A 599 -7.82 14.22 -56.01
CA ARG A 599 -8.62 14.32 -57.24
C ARG A 599 -8.75 15.73 -57.82
N ARG A 600 -8.46 16.77 -57.03
CA ARG A 600 -8.44 18.18 -57.47
C ARG A 600 -7.06 18.56 -57.99
N ALA A 601 -5.99 18.03 -57.39
CA ALA A 601 -4.61 18.18 -57.85
C ALA A 601 -4.39 17.50 -59.22
N ASP A 602 -4.94 16.30 -59.45
CA ASP A 602 -4.84 15.61 -60.75
C ASP A 602 -5.56 16.35 -61.89
N ARG A 603 -6.60 17.13 -61.58
CA ARG A 603 -7.29 17.99 -62.57
C ARG A 603 -6.50 19.24 -62.94
N PHE A 604 -5.51 19.64 -62.13
CA PHE A 604 -4.64 20.77 -62.44
C PHE A 604 -3.36 20.36 -63.20
N THR A 605 -2.94 19.09 -63.11
CA THR A 605 -1.78 18.55 -63.85
C THR A 605 -2.17 17.97 -65.22
N GLY A 606 -3.42 17.50 -65.39
CA GLY A 606 -3.90 16.91 -66.66
C GLY A 606 -4.25 17.89 -67.79
N ASN A 607 -4.20 19.22 -67.56
CA ASN A 607 -4.64 20.23 -68.54
C ASN A 607 -3.48 21.02 -69.20
N ARG A 608 -2.24 20.49 -69.12
CA ARG A 608 -1.04 21.11 -69.73
C ARG A 608 -0.35 20.27 -70.82
N ALA A 609 -0.96 19.18 -71.26
CA ALA A 609 -0.45 18.33 -72.33
C ALA A 609 -1.53 18.06 -73.38
N ASN A 610 -1.91 19.09 -74.14
CA ASN A 610 -2.49 18.98 -75.49
C ASN A 610 -2.62 20.39 -76.08
N ASP A 611 -1.47 20.97 -76.42
CA ASP A 611 -1.40 21.99 -77.46
C ASP A 611 0.05 21.99 -78.00
N LYS A 612 0.31 21.06 -78.93
CA LYS A 612 1.33 21.12 -80.00
C LYS A 612 1.32 19.83 -80.85
N ASP A 613 1.08 20.06 -82.14
CA ASP A 613 1.45 19.25 -83.32
C ASP A 613 0.59 18.02 -83.69
N SER A 614 -0.56 18.26 -84.33
CA SER A 614 -0.78 18.02 -85.78
C SER A 614 -2.24 18.22 -86.18
#